data_AF-A0A7S3S8F4-F1
#
_entry.id   AF-A0A7S3S8F4-F1
#
_cell.length_a   1.000
_cell.length_b   1.000
_cell.length_c   1.000
_cell.angle_alpha   90.00
_cell.angle_beta   90.00
_cell.angle_gamma   90.00
#
_symmetry.space_group_name_H-M   'P 1'
#
loop_
_entity.id
_entity.type
_entity.pdbx_description
1 polymer ?
#
loop_
_entity_poly.entity_id
_entity_poly.type
_entity_poly.pdbx_seq_one_letter_code
_entity_poly.pdbx_strand_id
1 'polypeptide(L)'
;RAVSRGGANRQGCPRHKAPSGMAAQRLECPVCLEVQDGQQHQCREGHVFCASCDSSLRAPRRCPECRMALGPLSQAIRCRSHEESIAALPAACSHCGLATTRGEVAAHEQDCPQRPRVCPAAEAGCAWSGLLADKAAHEATCPFAVCQRMMAPLQSEVVELRAENERVQAQVAPLRAQVA
;
A
#
# COMPACT_ATOMS: atom_id res chain seq x y z
N ARG A 1 11.08 -1.24 -39.16
CA ARG A 1 10.10 -1.83 -38.22
C ARG A 1 10.16 -1.04 -36.92
N ALA A 2 9.08 -0.38 -36.50
CA ALA A 2 8.78 -0.20 -35.07
C ALA A 2 8.14 -1.51 -34.55
N VAL A 3 7.83 -1.77 -33.28
CA VAL A 3 7.83 -1.00 -32.01
C VAL A 3 8.38 -1.96 -30.91
N SER A 4 8.64 -1.64 -29.64
CA SER A 4 8.36 -0.45 -28.79
C SER A 4 9.43 -0.31 -27.67
N ARG A 5 9.17 0.55 -26.67
CA ARG A 5 9.74 0.46 -25.31
C ARG A 5 8.65 0.02 -24.33
N GLY A 6 9.02 -0.79 -23.33
CA GLY A 6 8.10 -1.23 -22.27
C GLY A 6 7.65 -0.06 -21.39
N GLY A 7 6.34 0.05 -21.12
CA GLY A 7 5.75 1.15 -20.35
C GLY A 7 5.92 0.99 -18.84
N ALA A 8 5.98 2.12 -18.12
CA ALA A 8 6.09 2.13 -16.66
C ALA A 8 4.82 1.60 -15.97
N ASN A 9 5.00 0.80 -14.91
CA ASN A 9 3.94 0.25 -14.09
C ASN A 9 3.18 1.37 -13.35
N ARG A 10 1.98 1.72 -13.83
CA ARG A 10 1.07 2.64 -13.15
C ARG A 10 0.13 1.85 -12.23
N GLN A 11 0.55 1.68 -10.98
CA GLN A 11 -0.30 1.19 -9.91
C GLN A 11 -1.38 2.24 -9.61
N GLY A 12 -2.59 2.04 -10.14
CA GLY A 12 -3.75 2.89 -9.88
C GLY A 12 -4.42 2.49 -8.57
N CYS A 13 -4.73 3.46 -7.70
CA CYS A 13 -5.54 3.17 -6.51
C CYS A 13 -6.92 2.60 -6.89
N PRO A 14 -7.44 1.63 -6.13
CA PRO A 14 -8.77 1.08 -6.36
C PRO A 14 -9.85 2.16 -6.18
N ARG A 15 -10.66 2.36 -7.23
CA ARG A 15 -11.81 3.28 -7.23
C ARG A 15 -12.92 2.75 -6.31
N HIS A 16 -12.95 3.24 -5.08
CA HIS A 16 -14.05 2.99 -4.15
C HIS A 16 -15.20 3.94 -4.47
N LYS A 17 -16.31 3.41 -5.01
CA LYS A 17 -17.55 4.20 -5.15
C LYS A 17 -18.04 4.61 -3.77
N ALA A 18 -18.24 5.91 -3.55
CA ALA A 18 -18.72 6.43 -2.28
C ALA A 18 -20.14 5.92 -1.95
N PRO A 19 -20.47 5.69 -0.67
CA PRO A 19 -21.83 5.34 -0.25
C PRO A 19 -22.79 6.52 -0.45
N SER A 20 -24.00 6.22 -0.95
CA SER A 20 -25.01 7.22 -1.32
C SER A 20 -25.69 7.89 -0.11
N GLY A 21 -24.99 8.81 0.55
CA GLY A 21 -25.52 9.64 1.64
C GLY A 21 -25.14 11.12 1.47
N MET A 22 -26.02 12.04 1.92
CA MET A 22 -25.80 13.49 1.75
C MET A 22 -24.54 14.02 2.48
N ALA A 23 -24.04 13.30 3.49
CA ALA A 23 -22.76 13.61 4.12
C ALA A 23 -21.56 13.40 3.18
N ALA A 24 -21.60 12.38 2.31
CA ALA A 24 -20.53 12.12 1.34
C ALA A 24 -20.52 13.17 0.22
N GLN A 25 -21.70 13.59 -0.26
CA GLN A 25 -21.86 14.61 -1.30
C GLN A 25 -21.18 15.94 -0.94
N ARG A 26 -21.20 16.32 0.34
CA ARG A 26 -20.53 17.54 0.84
C ARG A 26 -19.01 17.41 0.97
N LEU A 27 -18.44 16.22 0.71
CA LEU A 27 -17.02 15.92 0.82
C LEU A 27 -16.39 15.54 -0.53
N GLU A 28 -17.17 15.51 -1.62
CA GLU A 28 -16.70 15.26 -2.98
C GLU A 28 -15.75 16.37 -3.46
N CYS A 29 -14.69 15.98 -4.19
CA CYS A 29 -13.81 16.98 -4.80
C CYS A 29 -14.47 17.58 -6.06
N PRO A 30 -14.57 18.91 -6.19
CA PRO A 30 -15.25 19.59 -7.31
C PRO A 30 -14.57 19.40 -8.68
N VAL A 31 -13.40 18.74 -8.74
CA VAL A 31 -12.64 18.48 -9.98
C VAL A 31 -12.85 17.06 -10.50
N CYS A 32 -13.00 16.07 -9.63
CA CYS A 32 -13.19 14.67 -10.04
C CYS A 32 -14.56 14.08 -9.68
N LEU A 33 -15.38 14.79 -8.88
CA LEU A 33 -16.70 14.37 -8.41
C LEU A 33 -16.69 13.02 -7.66
N GLU A 34 -15.62 12.81 -6.89
CA GLU A 34 -15.37 11.61 -6.10
C GLU A 34 -14.84 12.01 -4.72
N VAL A 35 -15.22 11.27 -3.68
CA VAL A 35 -14.69 11.46 -2.31
C VAL A 35 -13.39 10.67 -2.17
N GLN A 36 -12.24 11.35 -2.20
CA GLN A 36 -10.91 10.72 -2.14
C GLN A 36 -10.38 10.63 -0.72
N ASP A 37 -9.87 9.47 -0.30
CA ASP A 37 -9.15 9.32 0.98
C ASP A 37 -7.79 10.04 0.96
N GLY A 38 -7.23 10.28 2.15
CA GLY A 38 -5.95 10.96 2.31
C GLY A 38 -6.05 12.47 2.10
N GLN A 39 -4.97 13.09 1.63
CA GLN A 39 -4.76 14.53 1.77
C GLN A 39 -5.72 15.39 0.94
N GLN A 40 -6.39 16.34 1.60
CA GLN A 40 -7.23 17.35 0.96
C GLN A 40 -6.57 18.72 1.06
N HIS A 41 -6.60 19.50 -0.02
CA HIS A 41 -6.05 20.84 -0.10
C HIS A 41 -7.17 21.89 -0.16
N GLN A 42 -6.91 23.07 0.39
CA GLN A 42 -7.89 24.14 0.54
C GLN A 42 -7.33 25.47 0.03
N CYS A 43 -8.17 26.30 -0.58
CA CYS A 43 -7.80 27.69 -0.93
C CYS A 43 -8.00 28.64 0.25
N ARG A 44 -7.45 29.86 0.19
CA ARG A 44 -7.60 30.86 1.26
C ARG A 44 -9.06 31.24 1.56
N GLU A 45 -9.95 31.09 0.59
CA GLU A 45 -11.40 31.32 0.70
C GLU A 45 -12.19 30.08 1.18
N GLY A 46 -11.53 29.01 1.62
CA GLY A 46 -12.17 27.84 2.23
C GLY A 46 -12.60 26.69 1.31
N HIS A 47 -12.65 26.88 -0.01
CA HIS A 47 -12.95 25.81 -0.98
C HIS A 47 -11.93 24.65 -0.92
N VAL A 48 -12.41 23.39 -0.92
CA VAL A 48 -11.60 22.16 -0.67
C VAL A 48 -11.63 21.20 -1.87
N PHE A 49 -10.49 20.58 -2.17
CA PHE A 49 -10.31 19.64 -3.28
C PHE A 49 -9.15 18.68 -2.98
N CYS A 50 -9.16 17.48 -3.54
CA CYS A 50 -8.16 16.46 -3.22
C CYS A 50 -6.77 16.77 -3.78
N ALA A 51 -5.71 16.33 -3.08
CA ALA A 51 -4.33 16.61 -3.46
C ALA A 51 -3.92 16.05 -4.84
N SER A 52 -4.58 14.98 -5.31
CA SER A 52 -4.37 14.40 -6.65
C SER A 52 -4.91 15.30 -7.77
N CYS A 53 -6.05 15.95 -7.56
CA CYS A 53 -6.55 16.98 -8.48
C CYS A 53 -5.72 18.26 -8.38
N ASP A 54 -5.36 18.72 -7.19
CA ASP A 54 -4.54 19.93 -6.99
C ASP A 54 -3.15 19.84 -7.65
N SER A 55 -2.48 18.69 -7.54
CA SER A 55 -1.21 18.41 -8.22
C SER A 55 -1.35 18.25 -9.74
N SER A 56 -2.57 18.01 -10.24
CA SER A 56 -2.89 17.95 -11.67
C SER A 56 -3.26 19.32 -12.28
N LEU A 57 -3.41 20.38 -11.47
CA LEU A 57 -3.72 21.72 -11.96
C LEU A 57 -2.54 22.34 -12.71
N ARG A 58 -2.82 22.91 -13.89
CA ARG A 58 -1.82 23.64 -14.69
C ARG A 58 -1.29 24.87 -13.94
N ALA A 59 0.00 25.15 -14.11
CA ALA A 59 0.60 26.38 -13.59
C ALA A 59 0.17 27.61 -14.43
N PRO A 60 -0.08 28.79 -13.81
CA PRO A 60 -0.14 29.02 -12.36
C PRO A 60 -1.41 28.42 -11.74
N ARG A 61 -1.24 27.66 -10.65
CA ARG A 61 -2.32 26.93 -9.97
C ARG A 61 -3.37 27.88 -9.40
N ARG A 62 -4.65 27.59 -9.64
CA ARG A 62 -5.81 28.38 -9.21
C ARG A 62 -6.90 27.48 -8.65
N CYS A 63 -7.63 27.97 -7.65
CA CYS A 63 -8.79 27.29 -7.09
C CYS A 63 -9.80 26.95 -8.21
N PRO A 64 -10.29 25.71 -8.32
CA PRO A 64 -11.29 25.33 -9.32
C PRO A 64 -12.58 26.17 -9.25
N GLU A 65 -12.98 26.56 -8.04
CA GLU A 65 -14.22 27.29 -7.77
C GLU A 65 -14.00 28.81 -7.85
N CYS A 66 -13.28 29.41 -6.89
CA CYS A 66 -13.12 30.87 -6.82
C CYS A 66 -11.97 31.46 -7.65
N ARG A 67 -11.19 30.63 -8.37
CA ARG A 67 -10.07 31.04 -9.26
C ARG A 67 -8.90 31.78 -8.57
N MET A 68 -8.94 31.93 -7.25
CA MET A 68 -7.86 32.46 -6.40
C MET A 68 -6.56 31.68 -6.60
N ALA A 69 -5.41 32.36 -6.52
CA ALA A 69 -4.10 31.71 -6.70
C ALA A 69 -3.78 30.76 -5.52
N LEU A 70 -3.31 29.54 -5.82
CA LEU A 70 -2.99 28.51 -4.82
C LEU A 70 -1.49 28.42 -4.47
N GLY A 71 -0.64 29.23 -5.10
CA GLY A 71 0.82 29.16 -4.94
C GLY A 71 1.44 27.83 -5.43
N PRO A 72 2.70 27.55 -5.08
CA PRO A 72 3.37 26.28 -5.35
C PRO A 72 2.69 25.10 -4.61
N LEU A 73 2.76 23.89 -5.19
CA LEU A 73 2.22 22.67 -4.55
C LEU A 73 2.88 22.37 -3.19
N SER A 74 4.16 22.72 -3.02
CA SER A 74 4.90 22.60 -1.75
C SER A 74 4.42 23.56 -0.65
N GLN A 75 3.49 24.46 -0.95
CA GLN A 75 2.87 25.41 -0.01
C GLN A 75 1.34 25.26 0.02
N ALA A 76 0.79 24.14 -0.46
CA ALA A 76 -0.64 23.87 -0.42
C ALA A 76 -1.14 23.79 1.04
N ILE A 77 -2.28 24.43 1.31
CA ILE A 77 -2.90 24.44 2.65
C ILE A 77 -3.70 23.14 2.80
N ARG A 78 -3.31 22.29 3.76
CA ARG A 78 -3.92 20.97 4.00
C ARG A 78 -5.12 21.07 4.96
N CYS A 79 -6.27 20.53 4.55
CA CYS A 79 -7.55 20.66 5.25
C CYS A 79 -7.87 19.43 6.13
N ARG A 80 -7.19 19.31 7.28
CA ARG A 80 -7.29 18.13 8.17
C ARG A 80 -8.72 17.78 8.59
N SER A 81 -9.56 18.77 8.89
CA SER A 81 -10.95 18.54 9.28
C SER A 81 -11.81 17.91 8.17
N HIS A 82 -11.51 18.18 6.89
CA HIS A 82 -12.15 17.51 5.75
C HIS A 82 -11.62 16.08 5.58
N GLU A 83 -10.33 15.85 5.85
CA GLU A 83 -9.73 14.51 5.87
C GLU A 83 -10.32 13.63 6.98
N GLU A 84 -10.47 14.17 8.19
CA GLU A 84 -11.12 13.55 9.34
C GLU A 84 -12.60 13.25 9.03
N SER A 85 -13.30 14.19 8.37
CA SER A 85 -14.69 14.00 7.93
C SER A 85 -14.84 12.89 6.87
N ILE A 86 -13.88 12.77 5.94
CA ILE A 86 -13.86 11.66 4.96
C ILE A 86 -13.54 10.34 5.66
N ALA A 87 -12.54 10.32 6.55
CA ALA A 87 -12.15 9.13 7.28
C ALA A 87 -13.30 8.58 8.14
N ALA A 88 -14.10 9.45 8.74
CA ALA A 88 -15.27 9.10 9.56
C ALA A 88 -16.52 8.67 8.74
N LEU A 89 -16.51 8.74 7.41
CA LEU A 89 -17.63 8.22 6.61
C LEU A 89 -17.80 6.71 6.82
N PRO A 90 -19.04 6.20 6.82
CA PRO A 90 -19.31 4.78 7.02
C PRO A 90 -18.74 3.94 5.87
N ALA A 91 -18.12 2.82 6.24
CA ALA A 91 -17.64 1.77 5.35
C ALA A 91 -18.09 0.40 5.90
N ALA A 92 -17.94 -0.65 5.10
CA ALA A 92 -18.12 -2.03 5.54
C ALA A 92 -16.98 -2.89 5.02
N CYS A 93 -16.49 -3.81 5.84
CA CYS A 93 -15.48 -4.79 5.43
C CYS A 93 -16.00 -5.69 4.30
N SER A 94 -15.26 -5.79 3.21
CA SER A 94 -15.63 -6.59 2.03
C SER A 94 -15.64 -8.10 2.28
N HIS A 95 -15.14 -8.57 3.43
CA HIS A 95 -15.02 -9.99 3.77
C HIS A 95 -16.01 -10.47 4.85
N CYS A 96 -16.32 -9.64 5.86
CA CYS A 96 -17.24 -10.01 6.94
C CYS A 96 -18.48 -9.11 7.06
N GLY A 97 -18.59 -8.04 6.26
CA GLY A 97 -19.70 -7.10 6.33
C GLY A 97 -19.73 -6.20 7.58
N LEU A 98 -18.71 -6.26 8.45
CA LEU A 98 -18.62 -5.41 9.65
C LEU A 98 -18.65 -3.93 9.26
N ALA A 99 -19.61 -3.19 9.81
CA ALA A 99 -19.69 -1.74 9.69
C ALA A 99 -18.56 -1.07 10.48
N THR A 100 -17.89 -0.12 9.85
CA THR A 100 -16.70 0.59 10.35
C THR A 100 -16.58 1.93 9.61
N THR A 101 -15.45 2.63 9.69
CA THR A 101 -15.21 3.89 9.00
C THR A 101 -14.20 3.74 7.84
N ARG A 102 -14.17 4.69 6.89
CA ARG A 102 -13.17 4.68 5.79
C ARG A 102 -11.73 4.71 6.29
N GLY A 103 -11.46 5.37 7.41
CA GLY A 103 -10.14 5.41 8.04
C GLY A 103 -9.68 4.07 8.62
N GLU A 104 -10.62 3.22 9.05
CA GLU A 104 -10.34 1.97 9.77
C GLU A 104 -10.46 0.73 8.89
N VAL A 105 -11.32 0.73 7.86
CA VAL A 105 -11.64 -0.46 7.05
C VAL A 105 -10.41 -1.12 6.44
N ALA A 106 -9.44 -0.32 5.97
CA ALA A 106 -8.20 -0.82 5.37
C ALA A 106 -7.25 -1.48 6.39
N ALA A 107 -7.31 -1.11 7.67
CA ALA A 107 -6.62 -1.81 8.74
C ALA A 107 -7.38 -3.10 9.11
N HIS A 108 -8.70 -3.00 9.31
CA HIS A 108 -9.53 -4.16 9.60
C HIS A 108 -9.40 -5.27 8.54
N GLU A 109 -9.38 -4.95 7.24
CA GLU A 109 -9.24 -5.95 6.18
C GLU A 109 -7.85 -6.64 6.13
N GLN A 110 -6.84 -6.13 6.81
CA GLN A 110 -5.55 -6.83 6.95
C GLN A 110 -5.66 -7.96 7.98
N ASP A 111 -6.42 -7.76 9.06
CA ASP A 111 -6.56 -8.72 10.17
C ASP A 111 -7.96 -9.40 10.23
N CYS A 112 -8.83 -9.14 9.25
CA CYS A 112 -10.20 -9.66 9.21
C CYS A 112 -10.21 -11.20 9.19
N PRO A 113 -10.81 -11.89 10.20
CA PRO A 113 -10.81 -13.35 10.28
C PRO A 113 -11.43 -14.05 9.07
N GLN A 114 -12.39 -13.40 8.39
CA GLN A 114 -13.08 -13.90 7.21
C GLN A 114 -12.35 -13.62 5.89
N ARG A 115 -11.21 -12.90 5.90
CA ARG A 115 -10.48 -12.63 4.66
C ARG A 115 -9.73 -13.89 4.20
N PRO A 116 -9.84 -14.30 2.91
CA PRO A 116 -9.09 -15.42 2.38
C PRO A 116 -7.56 -15.26 2.51
N ARG A 117 -6.88 -16.38 2.76
CA ARG A 117 -5.43 -16.52 2.83
C ARG A 117 -5.00 -17.78 2.07
N VAL A 118 -3.76 -17.74 1.58
CA VAL A 118 -2.99 -18.93 1.18
C VAL A 118 -1.95 -19.23 2.25
N CYS A 119 -1.44 -20.45 2.28
CA CYS A 119 -0.30 -20.79 3.13
C CYS A 119 0.97 -20.05 2.67
N PRO A 120 1.83 -19.50 3.54
CA PRO A 120 3.13 -18.96 3.15
C PRO A 120 4.01 -20.01 2.46
N ALA A 121 3.79 -21.29 2.78
CA ALA A 121 4.47 -22.41 2.14
C ALA A 121 3.87 -22.82 0.78
N ALA A 122 3.02 -21.99 0.15
CA ALA A 122 2.48 -22.24 -1.18
C ALA A 122 3.58 -22.40 -2.24
N GLU A 123 4.64 -21.59 -2.18
CA GLU A 123 5.79 -21.70 -3.08
C GLU A 123 6.57 -23.01 -2.91
N ALA A 124 6.48 -23.63 -1.72
CA ALA A 124 7.06 -24.96 -1.46
C ALA A 124 6.12 -26.12 -1.83
N GLY A 125 4.91 -25.84 -2.35
CA GLY A 125 3.93 -26.84 -2.80
C GLY A 125 2.67 -26.96 -1.93
N CYS A 126 2.47 -26.10 -0.92
CA CYS A 126 1.26 -26.16 -0.11
C CYS A 126 0.03 -25.60 -0.84
N ALA A 127 -0.88 -26.47 -1.27
CA ALA A 127 -2.12 -26.10 -1.96
C ALA A 127 -3.24 -25.52 -1.04
N TRP A 128 -2.98 -25.26 0.24
CA TRP A 128 -4.00 -24.77 1.16
C TRP A 128 -4.38 -23.30 0.90
N SER A 129 -5.68 -23.07 0.78
CA SER A 129 -6.31 -21.76 0.95
C SER A 129 -7.54 -21.89 1.84
N GLY A 130 -7.85 -20.83 2.60
CA GLY A 130 -8.90 -20.82 3.61
C GLY A 130 -9.05 -19.44 4.23
N LEU A 131 -9.79 -19.32 5.34
CA LEU A 131 -9.96 -18.04 6.03
C LEU A 131 -8.74 -17.72 6.91
N LEU A 132 -8.54 -16.45 7.25
CA LEU A 132 -7.47 -16.05 8.19
C LEU A 132 -7.66 -16.71 9.56
N ALA A 133 -8.90 -16.96 10.00
CA ALA A 133 -9.22 -17.70 11.21
C ALA A 133 -8.60 -19.12 11.22
N ASP A 134 -8.68 -19.84 10.10
CA ASP A 134 -8.24 -21.23 9.98
C ASP A 134 -6.72 -21.34 9.77
N LYS A 135 -6.08 -20.25 9.32
CA LYS A 135 -4.66 -20.20 8.91
C LYS A 135 -3.73 -20.72 10.00
N ALA A 136 -3.91 -20.29 11.26
CA ALA A 136 -3.02 -20.68 12.35
C ALA A 136 -3.09 -22.19 12.67
N ALA A 137 -4.28 -22.78 12.60
CA ALA A 137 -4.47 -24.23 12.79
C ALA A 137 -3.84 -25.04 11.64
N HIS A 138 -3.95 -24.55 10.41
CA HIS A 138 -3.24 -25.11 9.26
C HIS A 138 -1.71 -25.00 9.42
N GLU A 139 -1.17 -23.82 9.77
CA GLU A 139 0.29 -23.61 9.91
C GLU A 139 0.94 -24.37 11.08
N ALA A 140 0.15 -24.86 12.03
CA ALA A 140 0.61 -25.76 13.09
C ALA A 140 0.82 -27.20 12.60
N THR A 141 0.17 -27.62 11.51
CA THR A 141 0.17 -29.00 11.01
C THR A 141 0.71 -29.16 9.59
N CYS A 142 0.86 -28.06 8.84
CA CYS A 142 1.33 -28.06 7.46
C CYS A 142 2.81 -28.51 7.35
N PRO A 143 3.12 -29.65 6.69
CA PRO A 143 4.50 -30.15 6.59
C PRO A 143 5.44 -29.14 5.92
N PHE A 144 4.96 -28.46 4.86
CA PHE A 144 5.76 -27.46 4.14
C PHE A 144 6.10 -26.24 5.02
N ALA A 145 5.16 -25.77 5.85
CA ALA A 145 5.40 -24.64 6.76
C ALA A 145 6.31 -25.01 7.94
N VAL A 146 6.22 -26.25 8.44
CA VAL A 146 7.15 -26.79 9.44
C VAL A 146 8.56 -26.92 8.86
N CYS A 147 8.71 -27.52 7.68
CA CYS A 147 9.99 -27.64 6.99
C CYS A 147 10.62 -26.27 6.70
N GLN A 148 9.85 -25.31 6.17
CA GLN A 148 10.34 -23.93 5.97
C GLN A 148 10.83 -23.29 7.28
N ARG A 149 10.09 -23.44 8.38
CA ARG A 149 10.49 -22.90 9.69
C ARG A 149 11.79 -23.51 10.23
N MET A 150 12.01 -24.81 9.98
CA MET A 150 13.26 -25.50 10.36
C MET A 150 14.42 -25.17 9.43
N MET A 151 14.16 -24.95 8.13
CA MET A 151 15.17 -24.62 7.13
C MET A 151 15.63 -23.16 7.17
N ALA A 152 14.76 -22.22 7.54
CA ALA A 152 15.06 -20.78 7.56
C ALA A 152 16.36 -20.38 8.29
N PRO A 153 16.65 -20.83 9.54
CA PRO A 153 17.91 -20.48 10.19
C PRO A 153 19.13 -21.06 9.46
N LEU A 154 19.06 -22.33 9.01
CA LEU A 154 20.13 -22.98 8.25
C LEU A 154 20.36 -22.29 6.90
N GLN A 155 19.32 -21.74 6.27
CA GLN A 155 19.43 -20.95 5.05
C GLN A 155 20.11 -19.60 5.29
N SER A 156 19.85 -18.93 6.43
CA SER A 156 20.57 -17.71 6.82
C SER A 156 22.06 -18.01 7.07
N GLU A 157 22.35 -19.02 7.88
CA GLU A 157 23.70 -19.48 8.20
C GLU A 157 24.49 -19.84 6.94
N VAL A 158 23.89 -20.55 5.99
CA VAL A 158 24.52 -20.86 4.69
C VAL A 158 24.79 -19.62 3.84
N VAL A 159 23.98 -18.55 3.94
CA VAL A 159 24.25 -17.28 3.24
C VAL A 159 25.39 -16.52 3.93
N GLU A 160 25.38 -16.45 5.27
CA GLU A 160 26.42 -15.79 6.07
C GLU A 160 27.79 -16.47 5.88
N LEU A 161 27.86 -17.80 6.00
CA LEU A 161 29.07 -18.58 5.78
C LEU A 161 29.60 -18.48 4.34
N ARG A 162 28.74 -18.30 3.34
CA ARG A 162 29.17 -18.03 1.95
C ARG A 162 29.82 -16.64 1.83
N ALA A 163 29.18 -15.62 2.37
CA ALA A 163 29.73 -14.26 2.37
C ALA A 163 31.04 -14.16 3.18
N GLU A 164 31.19 -14.91 4.26
CA GLU A 164 32.46 -15.02 4.98
C GLU A 164 33.53 -15.75 4.15
N ASN A 165 33.19 -16.88 3.52
CA ASN A 165 34.12 -17.60 2.64
C ASN A 165 34.61 -16.72 1.48
N GLU A 166 33.73 -15.94 0.84
CA GLU A 166 34.10 -14.99 -0.21
C GLU A 166 35.09 -13.92 0.30
N ARG A 167 34.84 -13.36 1.50
CA ARG A 167 35.73 -12.39 2.15
C ARG A 167 37.10 -12.99 2.51
N VAL A 168 37.13 -14.19 3.07
CA VAL A 168 38.38 -14.90 3.41
C VAL A 168 39.16 -15.26 2.14
N GLN A 169 38.49 -15.73 1.08
CA GLN A 169 39.14 -16.00 -0.20
C GLN A 169 39.74 -14.73 -0.82
N ALA A 170 39.04 -13.59 -0.76
CA ALA A 170 39.55 -12.30 -1.23
C ALA A 170 40.79 -11.82 -0.44
N GLN A 171 40.86 -12.08 0.88
CA GLN A 171 42.03 -11.77 1.71
C GLN A 171 43.21 -12.72 1.45
N VAL A 172 42.94 -14.01 1.22
CA VAL A 172 43.97 -15.05 1.04
C VAL A 172 44.53 -15.07 -0.39
N ALA A 173 43.78 -14.64 -1.40
CA ALA A 173 44.23 -14.57 -2.79
C ALA A 173 45.55 -13.78 -3.00
N PRO A 174 45.69 -12.51 -2.53
CA PRO A 174 46.94 -11.77 -2.70
C PRO A 174 48.11 -12.35 -1.89
N LEU A 175 47.84 -13.05 -0.77
CA LEU A 175 48.89 -13.73 0.01
C LEU A 175 49.39 -14.98 -0.70
N ARG A 176 48.51 -15.78 -1.31
CA ARG A 176 48.90 -16.93 -2.14
C ARG A 176 49.73 -16.50 -3.36
N ALA A 177 49.40 -15.37 -3.97
CA ALA A 177 50.14 -14.79 -5.08
C ALA A 177 51.54 -14.22 -4.71
N GLN A 178 51.94 -14.24 -3.43
CA GLN A 178 53.29 -13.88 -2.97
C GLN A 178 54.15 -15.11 -2.62
N VAL A 179 53.59 -16.32 -2.69
CA VAL A 179 54.22 -17.58 -2.26
C VAL A 179 54.24 -18.62 -3.41
N ALA A 180 53.86 -18.20 -4.62
CA ALA A 180 53.83 -18.98 -5.86
C ALA A 180 54.72 -18.31 -6.93
#